data_AF-A0A9D2FWC9-F1
#
_entry.id   AF-A0A9D2FWC9-F1
#
_cell.length_a   1.000
_cell.length_b   1.000
_cell.length_c   1.000
_cell.angle_alpha   90.00
_cell.angle_beta   90.00
_cell.angle_gamma   90.00
#
_symmetry.space_group_name_H-M   'P 1'
#
loop_
_entity.id
_entity.type
_entity.pdbx_description
1 polymer ?
#
loop_
_entity_poly.entity_id
_entity_poly.type
_entity_poly.pdbx_seq_one_letter_code
_entity_poly.pdbx_strand_id
1 'polypeptide(L)' 'MKLEKNKRKAYATKEGQVEAIKRWIEKSPENRAHRNYLNRRSNARGFIRTMATAEDLEELKQLISEREKDLKNI' A
#
# COMPACT_ATOMS: atom_id res chain seq x y z
N MET A 1 -36.45 -14.80 -5.60
CA MET A 1 -36.07 -13.66 -4.73
C MET A 1 -35.24 -12.69 -5.57
N LYS A 2 -35.77 -11.50 -5.87
CA LYS A 2 -35.06 -10.48 -6.67
C LYS A 2 -33.92 -9.94 -5.81
N LEU A 3 -32.67 -10.23 -6.18
CA LEU A 3 -31.50 -9.60 -5.54
C LEU A 3 -31.57 -8.10 -5.83
N GLU A 4 -31.90 -7.31 -4.82
CA GLU A 4 -31.80 -5.87 -4.90
C GLU A 4 -30.34 -5.48 -5.23
N LYS A 5 -30.18 -4.78 -6.35
CA LYS A 5 -28.90 -4.25 -6.80
C LYS A 5 -28.48 -3.12 -5.85
N ASN A 6 -27.80 -3.49 -4.78
CA ASN A 6 -27.17 -2.54 -3.87
C ASN A 6 -26.21 -1.64 -4.69
N LYS A 7 -26.40 -0.31 -4.62
CA LYS A 7 -25.74 0.75 -5.40
C LYS A 7 -24.23 0.90 -5.13
N ARG A 8 -23.50 -0.16 -4.78
CA ARG A 8 -22.04 -0.14 -4.84
C ARG A 8 -21.62 -0.58 -6.23
N LYS A 9 -20.85 0.27 -6.94
CA LYS A 9 -20.12 -0.09 -8.18
C LYS A 9 -19.00 -1.10 -7.88
N ALA A 10 -19.25 -2.10 -7.06
CA ALA A 10 -18.31 -3.14 -6.69
C ALA A 10 -18.58 -4.38 -7.55
N TYR A 11 -17.53 -5.01 -8.07
CA TYR A 11 -17.67 -6.21 -8.89
C TYR A 11 -18.35 -7.35 -8.09
N ALA A 12 -19.17 -8.13 -8.79
CA ALA A 12 -20.00 -9.18 -8.20
C ALA A 12 -19.21 -10.36 -7.60
N THR A 13 -17.97 -10.58 -8.06
CA THR A 13 -17.09 -11.66 -7.60
C THR A 13 -15.72 -11.13 -7.20
N LYS A 14 -15.01 -11.88 -6.33
CA LYS A 14 -13.65 -11.53 -5.88
C LYS A 14 -12.67 -11.53 -7.06
N GLU A 15 -12.83 -12.48 -7.98
CA GLU A 15 -12.04 -12.61 -9.20
C GLU A 15 -12.23 -11.40 -10.10
N GLY A 16 -13.47 -10.91 -10.24
CA GLY A 16 -13.76 -9.69 -10.99
C GLY A 16 -13.12 -8.44 -10.39
N GLN A 17 -13.06 -8.35 -9.05
CA GLN A 17 -12.36 -7.26 -8.36
C GLN A 17 -10.85 -7.33 -8.62
N VAL A 18 -10.25 -8.52 -8.54
CA VAL A 18 -8.81 -8.73 -8.76
C VAL A 18 -8.43 -8.35 -10.19
N GLU A 19 -9.20 -8.81 -11.18
CA GLU A 19 -8.95 -8.52 -12.60
C GLU A 19 -9.09 -7.01 -12.90
N ALA A 20 -10.08 -6.35 -12.32
CA ALA A 20 -10.24 -4.91 -12.46
C ALA A 20 -9.09 -4.10 -11.84
N ILE A 21 -8.65 -4.50 -10.64
CA ILE A 21 -7.48 -3.92 -9.98
C ILE A 21 -6.26 -4.11 -10.88
N LYS A 22 -6.04 -5.31 -11.42
CA LYS A 22 -4.95 -5.63 -12.35
C LYS A 22 -4.95 -4.69 -13.56
N ARG A 23 -6.09 -4.54 -14.24
CA ARG A 23 -6.24 -3.61 -15.38
C ARG A 23 -5.93 -2.16 -15.00
N TRP A 24 -6.40 -1.69 -13.85
CA TRP A 24 -6.13 -0.34 -13.39
C TRP A 24 -4.64 -0.10 -13.15
N ILE A 25 -3.93 -1.08 -12.60
CA ILE A 25 -2.47 -1.01 -12.35
C ILE A 25 -1.69 -1.04 -13.65
N GLU A 26 -2.09 -1.88 -14.60
CA GLU A 26 -1.42 -2.03 -15.89
C GLU A 26 -1.66 -0.83 -16.81
N LYS A 27 -2.72 -0.06 -16.57
CA LYS A 27 -3.10 1.11 -17.38
C LYS A 27 -2.01 2.18 -17.48
N SER A 28 -1.22 2.42 -16.42
CA SER A 28 -0.11 3.38 -16.51
C SER A 28 0.99 3.13 -15.47
N PRO A 29 2.23 3.59 -15.74
CA PRO A 29 3.35 3.53 -14.81
C PRO A 29 3.05 4.19 -13.45
N GLU A 30 2.30 5.30 -13.44
CA GLU A 30 1.95 6.06 -12.24
C GLU A 30 1.02 5.27 -11.31
N ASN A 31 0.02 4.56 -11.87
CA ASN A 31 -0.87 3.71 -11.07
C ASN A 31 -0.11 2.56 -10.42
N ARG A 32 0.84 1.96 -11.15
CA ARG A 32 1.74 0.94 -10.63
C ARG A 32 2.63 1.48 -9.52
N ALA A 33 3.24 2.65 -9.72
CA ALA A 33 4.05 3.31 -8.71
C ALA A 33 3.23 3.62 -7.44
N HIS A 34 2.01 4.13 -7.60
CA HIS A 34 1.11 4.42 -6.48
C HIS A 34 0.75 3.16 -5.69
N ARG A 35 0.38 2.07 -6.37
CA ARG A 35 0.13 0.78 -5.69
C ARG A 35 1.35 0.28 -4.94
N ASN A 36 2.52 0.34 -5.57
CA ASN A 36 3.77 -0.09 -4.95
C ASN A 36 4.10 0.75 -3.71
N TYR A 37 3.88 2.06 -3.77
CA TYR A 37 4.02 2.97 -2.62
C TYR A 37 3.10 2.55 -1.46
N LEU A 38 1.81 2.33 -1.73
CA LEU A 38 0.86 1.91 -0.69
C LEU A 38 1.23 0.55 -0.07
N ASN A 39 1.61 -0.42 -0.89
CA ASN A 39 2.04 -1.74 -0.43
C ASN A 39 3.26 -1.64 0.48
N ARG A 40 4.31 -0.91 0.05
CA ARG A 40 5.51 -0.69 0.87
C ARG A 40 5.18 0.00 2.19
N ARG A 41 4.33 1.04 2.15
CA ARG A 41 3.90 1.77 3.35
C ARG A 41 3.14 0.89 4.33
N SER A 42 2.23 0.04 3.84
CA SER A 42 1.48 -0.88 4.70
C SER A 42 2.38 -1.96 5.30
N ASN A 43 3.26 -2.54 4.48
CA ASN A 43 4.19 -3.58 4.92
C ASN A 43 5.17 -3.05 5.96
N ALA A 44 5.74 -1.86 5.77
CA ALA A 44 6.62 -1.23 6.75
C ALA A 44 5.92 -1.03 8.10
N ARG A 45 4.66 -0.55 8.08
CA ARG A 45 3.86 -0.41 9.32
C ARG A 45 3.60 -1.74 10.00
N GLY A 46 3.30 -2.79 9.23
CA GLY A 46 3.10 -4.13 9.75
C GLY A 46 4.37 -4.65 10.42
N PHE A 47 5.50 -4.56 9.71
CA PHE A 47 6.81 -4.96 10.21
C PHE A 47 7.16 -4.31 11.55
N ILE A 48 7.08 -2.98 11.62
CA ILE A 48 7.37 -2.21 12.84
C ILE A 48 6.46 -2.63 14.01
N ARG A 49 5.20 -2.96 13.76
CA ARG A 49 4.23 -3.28 14.81
C ARG A 49 4.30 -4.72 15.31
N THR A 50 4.67 -5.67 14.46
CA THR A 50 4.45 -7.09 14.75
C THR A 50 5.69 -7.96 14.59
N MET A 51 6.73 -7.50 13.90
CA MET A 51 7.88 -8.34 13.55
C MET A 51 9.23 -7.76 13.97
N ALA A 52 9.38 -6.43 13.99
CA ALA A 52 10.65 -5.78 14.24
C ALA A 52 11.23 -6.10 15.63
N THR A 53 12.52 -6.42 15.65
CA THR A 53 13.33 -6.58 16.87
C THR A 53 13.70 -5.21 17.45
N ALA A 54 14.31 -5.19 18.64
CA ALA A 54 14.79 -3.94 19.23
C ALA A 54 15.87 -3.27 18.38
N GLU A 55 16.76 -4.09 17.80
CA GLU A 55 17.82 -3.69 16.90
C GLU A 55 17.26 -3.11 15.60
N ASP A 56 16.27 -3.78 14.98
CA ASP A 56 15.59 -3.28 13.77
C ASP A 56 14.93 -1.92 14.04
N LEU A 57 14.28 -1.76 15.19
CA LEU A 57 13.63 -0.49 15.53
C LEU A 57 14.63 0.64 15.71
N GLU A 58 15.82 0.35 16.24
CA GLU A 58 16.87 1.36 16.40
C GLU A 58 17.48 1.76 15.06
N GLU A 59 17.77 0.80 14.18
CA GLU A 59 18.21 1.06 12.81
C GLU A 59 17.16 1.89 12.04
N LEU A 60 15.89 1.52 12.11
CA LEU A 60 14.81 2.24 11.42
C LEU A 60 14.67 3.68 11.90
N LYS A 61 14.87 3.97 13.20
CA LYS A 61 14.87 5.35 13.70
C LYS A 61 16.01 6.16 13.10
N GLN A 62 17.21 5.58 12.99
CA GLN A 62 18.37 6.25 12.39
C GLN A 62 18.09 6.60 10.92
N LEU A 63 17.61 5.62 10.15
CA LEU A 63 17.23 5.80 8.74
C LEU A 63 16.14 6.88 8.55
N ILE A 64 15.14 6.92 9.44
CA ILE A 64 14.10 7.96 9.43
C ILE A 64 14.71 9.34 9.69
N SER A 65 15.56 9.47 10.71
CA SER A 65 16.23 10.72 11.06
C SER A 65 17.08 11.26 9.90
N GLU A 66 17.86 10.40 9.23
CA GLU A 66 18.63 10.78 8.03
C GLU A 66 17.72 11.27 6.91
N ARG A 67 16.66 10.51 6.60
CA ARG A 67 15.70 10.89 5.55
C ARG A 67 15.00 12.22 5.82
N GLU A 68 14.68 12.52 7.07
CA GLU A 68 14.09 13.80 7.48
C GLU A 68 15.05 14.97 7.31
N LYS A 69 16.35 14.77 7.58
CA LYS A 69 17.38 15.78 7.32
C LYS A 69 17.46 16.08 5.83
N ASP A 70 17.47 15.04 5.00
CA ASP A 70 17.48 15.21 3.54
C ASP A 70 16.26 15.98 3.04
N LEU A 71 15.07 15.77 3.60
CA LEU A 71 13.86 16.52 3.23
C LEU A 71 13.87 17.97 3.68
N LYS A 72 14.52 18.29 4.81
CA LYS A 72 14.61 19.67 5.33
C LYS A 72 15.69 20.49 4.62
N ASN A 73 16.67 19.82 4.04
CA ASN A 73 17.77 20.44 3.28
C ASN A 73 17.43 20.62 1.78
N ILE A 74 16.19 20.33 1.38
CA ILE A 74 15.61 20.56 0.04
C ILE A 74 14.63 21.72 0.14
#